data_AF-A0A0L7KPM2-F1
#
_entry.id   AF-A0A0L7KPM2-F1
#
_cell.length_a   1.000
_cell.length_b   1.000
_cell.length_c   1.000
_cell.angle_alpha   90.00
_cell.angle_beta   90.00
_cell.angle_gamma   90.00
#
_symmetry.space_group_name_H-M   'P 1'
#
loop_
_entity.id
_entity.type
_entity.pdbx_description
1 polymer ?
#
loop_
_entity_poly.entity_id
_entity_poly.type
_entity_poly.pdbx_seq_one_letter_code
_entity_poly.pdbx_strand_id
1 'polypeptide(L)'
;MAKKAREKSFATISQRISSEPWYDALWKHAGTDHAELERLKLFSAITSDGSALTLQPSEYVRALVPPPPADEADTAPAAPLPVPHQIKEILFNAKLMSFNDLRALIRTERGEMISSEALVCELSGAACCVRGLWTPRSAALYTRQGAVPPRLLAAARDHVHTYIDRRKVSAAVHVPPLEVLDIISSVARFDPRTGWELLLPPDVAFETKYPDVIKRQNVYWEARQKQFIEMMAGEITPKRQRKKSQRDSISSDTMLSPKPRCKSVSVSEEDSDKKRPKNKSASGVGKRTRHSSSSAPDAT
;
A
#
# COMPACT_ATOMS: atom_id res chain seq x y z
N MET A 1 29.56 -29.05 34.54
CA MET A 1 30.71 -28.18 34.20
C MET A 1 32.07 -28.89 34.38
N ALA A 2 32.38 -29.46 35.55
CA ALA A 2 33.70 -30.06 35.82
C ALA A 2 34.10 -31.27 34.92
N LYS A 3 33.14 -32.13 34.55
CA LYS A 3 33.40 -33.31 33.68
C LYS A 3 33.82 -32.91 32.25
N LYS A 4 33.15 -31.91 31.66
CA LYS A 4 33.47 -31.34 30.32
C LYS A 4 34.81 -30.59 30.30
N ALA A 5 35.20 -29.96 31.41
CA ALA A 5 36.50 -29.30 31.52
C ALA A 5 37.65 -30.32 31.60
N ARG A 6 37.42 -31.45 32.26
CA ARG A 6 38.38 -32.56 32.37
C ARG A 6 38.64 -33.22 31.00
N GLU A 7 37.62 -33.40 30.18
CA GLU A 7 37.75 -33.97 28.82
C GLU A 7 38.60 -33.12 27.86
N LYS A 8 38.69 -31.80 28.11
CA LYS A 8 39.56 -30.88 27.36
C LYS A 8 40.92 -30.67 28.02
N SER A 9 41.21 -31.34 29.13
CA SER A 9 42.49 -31.22 29.81
C SER A 9 43.60 -31.90 29.02
N PHE A 10 44.80 -31.32 29.05
CA PHE A 10 45.99 -31.89 28.44
C PHE A 10 46.22 -33.35 28.87
N ALA A 11 45.97 -33.66 30.14
CA ALA A 11 46.11 -35.01 30.69
C ALA A 11 45.16 -36.02 30.03
N THR A 12 43.90 -35.67 29.84
CA THR A 12 42.91 -36.56 29.21
C THR A 12 43.17 -36.74 27.72
N ILE A 13 43.61 -35.69 27.02
CA ILE A 13 44.01 -35.78 25.60
C ILE A 13 45.25 -36.67 25.46
N SER A 14 46.26 -36.49 26.31
CA SER A 14 47.49 -37.29 26.30
C SER A 14 47.22 -38.76 26.60
N GLN A 15 46.34 -39.05 27.56
CA GLN A 15 45.92 -40.42 27.86
C GLN A 15 45.21 -41.07 26.67
N ARG A 16 44.32 -40.33 25.99
CA ARG A 16 43.60 -40.82 24.81
C ARG A 16 44.54 -41.14 23.65
N ILE A 17 45.52 -40.26 23.40
CA ILE A 17 46.56 -40.49 22.38
C ILE A 17 47.40 -41.71 22.77
N SER A 18 47.80 -41.84 24.04
CA SER A 18 48.60 -42.98 24.50
C SER A 18 47.87 -44.32 24.49
N SER A 19 46.54 -44.31 24.51
CA SER A 19 45.72 -45.52 24.44
C SER A 19 45.51 -46.03 23.01
N GLU A 20 45.88 -45.23 22.00
CA GLU A 20 45.84 -45.65 20.61
C GLU A 20 47.00 -46.63 20.34
N PRO A 21 46.72 -47.84 19.83
CA PRO A 21 47.76 -48.83 19.59
C PRO A 21 48.68 -48.41 18.45
N TRP A 22 49.97 -48.67 18.60
CA TRP A 22 50.93 -48.51 17.51
C TRP A 22 50.78 -49.66 16.52
N TYR A 23 50.74 -49.31 15.23
CA TYR A 23 50.76 -50.27 14.14
C TYR A 23 52.11 -50.16 13.42
N ASP A 24 52.81 -51.29 13.31
CA ASP A 24 54.05 -51.36 12.54
C ASP A 24 53.73 -51.23 11.04
N ALA A 25 54.32 -50.22 10.41
CA ALA A 25 54.15 -49.97 8.99
C ALA A 25 55.45 -50.28 8.23
N LEU A 26 55.31 -50.95 7.09
CA LEU A 26 56.42 -51.20 6.18
C LEU A 26 56.63 -49.98 5.30
N TRP A 27 57.75 -49.27 5.51
CA TRP A 27 58.12 -48.17 4.64
C TRP A 27 58.57 -48.67 3.26
N LYS A 28 58.02 -48.07 2.20
CA LYS A 28 58.36 -48.36 0.80
C LYS A 28 58.80 -47.08 0.12
N HIS A 29 59.95 -47.14 -0.55
CA HIS A 29 60.50 -45.99 -1.26
C HIS A 29 59.69 -45.67 -2.52
N ALA A 30 59.62 -44.40 -2.90
CA ALA A 30 58.79 -43.92 -4.02
C ALA A 30 59.15 -44.56 -5.38
N GLY A 31 60.42 -44.95 -5.58
CA GLY A 31 60.88 -45.61 -6.80
C GLY A 31 60.61 -47.12 -6.88
N THR A 32 59.83 -47.68 -5.96
CA THR A 32 59.50 -49.12 -5.98
C THR A 32 58.21 -49.37 -6.74
N ASP A 33 58.10 -50.54 -7.39
CA ASP A 33 56.91 -50.96 -8.12
C ASP A 33 55.64 -50.94 -7.24
N HIS A 34 55.79 -51.22 -5.95
CA HIS A 34 54.69 -51.15 -4.99
C HIS A 34 54.15 -49.73 -4.86
N ALA A 35 55.02 -48.71 -4.82
CA ALA A 35 54.60 -47.31 -4.77
C ALA A 35 53.91 -46.88 -6.08
N GLU A 36 54.38 -47.36 -7.23
CA GLU A 36 53.69 -47.12 -8.53
C GLU A 36 52.30 -47.75 -8.56
N LEU A 37 52.14 -49.00 -8.07
CA LEU A 37 50.84 -49.67 -8.00
C LEU A 37 49.85 -48.93 -7.08
N GLU A 38 50.30 -48.44 -5.92
CA GLU A 38 49.44 -47.62 -5.04
C GLU A 38 49.09 -46.27 -5.68
N ARG A 39 50.02 -45.65 -6.41
CA ARG A 39 49.78 -44.39 -7.15
C ARG A 39 48.68 -44.56 -8.21
N LEU A 40 48.60 -45.71 -8.86
CA LEU A 40 47.54 -46.01 -9.82
C LEU A 40 46.14 -45.96 -9.20
N LYS A 41 46.01 -46.20 -7.89
CA LYS A 41 44.72 -46.11 -7.17
C LYS A 41 44.21 -44.68 -6.99
N LEU A 42 45.06 -43.67 -7.18
CA LEU A 42 44.65 -42.26 -7.15
C LEU A 42 43.80 -41.87 -8.37
N PHE A 43 43.86 -42.67 -9.44
CA PHE A 43 43.06 -42.45 -10.63
C PHE A 43 41.74 -43.19 -10.50
N SER A 44 40.65 -42.49 -10.80
CA SER A 44 39.34 -43.11 -10.98
C SER A 44 39.20 -43.61 -12.41
N ALA A 45 38.72 -44.85 -12.58
CA ALA A 45 38.36 -45.39 -13.89
C ALA A 45 36.99 -44.91 -14.38
N ILE A 46 36.25 -44.15 -13.56
CA ILE A 46 34.91 -43.66 -13.87
C ILE A 46 35.03 -42.34 -14.62
N THR A 47 34.66 -42.35 -15.90
CA THR A 47 34.66 -41.18 -16.79
C THR A 47 33.32 -40.45 -16.85
N SER A 48 32.35 -40.81 -15.99
CA SER A 48 31.02 -40.20 -16.04
C SER A 48 31.04 -38.77 -15.50
N ASP A 49 30.49 -37.83 -16.26
CA ASP A 49 30.26 -36.41 -15.91
C ASP A 49 29.18 -36.19 -14.83
N GLY A 50 29.05 -37.12 -13.87
CA GLY A 50 28.15 -37.01 -12.73
C GLY A 50 28.63 -35.95 -11.75
N SER A 51 28.55 -34.68 -12.13
CA SER A 51 28.93 -33.56 -11.28
C SER A 51 27.92 -33.46 -10.13
N ALA A 52 28.41 -33.65 -8.90
CA ALA A 52 27.65 -33.38 -7.69
C ALA A 52 27.42 -31.87 -7.46
N LEU A 53 28.01 -31.01 -8.29
CA LEU A 53 27.91 -29.55 -8.22
C LEU A 53 26.70 -29.05 -9.02
N THR A 54 25.50 -29.43 -8.58
CA THR A 54 24.24 -29.08 -9.25
C THR A 54 23.63 -27.76 -8.75
N LEU A 55 24.22 -27.16 -7.72
CA LEU A 55 23.70 -25.95 -7.09
C LEU A 55 23.84 -24.73 -8.00
N GLN A 56 22.79 -23.90 -8.03
CA GLN A 56 22.88 -22.58 -8.65
C GLN A 56 23.78 -21.65 -7.81
N PRO A 57 24.41 -20.62 -8.41
CA PRO A 57 25.31 -19.72 -7.68
C PRO A 57 24.69 -19.12 -6.41
N SER A 58 23.42 -18.73 -6.44
CA SER A 58 22.70 -18.19 -5.28
C SER A 58 22.47 -19.25 -4.19
N GLU A 59 22.16 -20.48 -4.58
CA GLU A 59 21.97 -21.61 -3.66
C GLU A 59 23.29 -22.02 -3.02
N TYR A 60 24.37 -22.02 -3.80
CA TYR A 60 25.72 -22.30 -3.32
C TYR A 60 26.15 -21.28 -2.26
N VAL A 61 25.95 -19.98 -2.50
CA VAL A 61 26.27 -18.94 -1.51
C VAL A 61 25.42 -19.11 -0.24
N ARG A 62 24.13 -19.44 -0.37
CA ARG A 62 23.26 -19.70 0.78
C ARG A 62 23.68 -20.94 1.58
N ALA A 63 24.26 -21.94 0.92
CA ALA A 63 24.82 -23.11 1.59
C ALA A 63 26.12 -22.79 2.35
N LEU A 64 26.97 -21.92 1.79
CA LEU A 64 28.19 -21.44 2.45
C LEU A 64 27.90 -20.49 3.62
N VAL A 65 26.83 -19.70 3.52
CA VAL A 65 26.41 -18.72 4.52
C VAL A 65 25.00 -19.08 4.97
N PRO A 66 24.86 -20.08 5.86
CA PRO A 66 23.56 -20.46 6.38
C PRO A 66 22.93 -19.28 7.14
N PRO A 67 21.60 -19.09 7.04
CA PRO A 67 20.93 -18.04 7.79
C PRO A 67 21.12 -18.25 9.30
N PRO A 68 21.17 -17.18 10.09
CA PRO A 68 21.31 -17.29 11.54
C PRO A 68 20.15 -18.11 12.13
N PRO A 69 20.40 -18.87 13.20
CA PRO A 69 19.36 -19.66 13.86
C PRO A 69 18.24 -18.74 14.36
N ALA A 70 17.00 -19.24 14.34
CA ALA A 70 15.81 -18.46 14.69
C ALA A 70 15.83 -17.86 16.12
N ASP A 71 16.68 -18.41 16.99
CA ASP A 71 16.84 -17.99 18.39
C ASP A 71 17.74 -16.75 18.57
N GLU A 72 18.49 -16.33 17.54
CA GLU A 72 19.27 -15.10 17.53
C GLU A 72 18.42 -13.93 17.01
N ALA A 73 17.46 -13.51 17.84
CA ALA A 73 16.40 -12.55 17.52
C ALA A 73 16.87 -11.15 17.07
N ASP A 74 18.14 -10.78 17.32
CA ASP A 74 18.67 -9.43 16.98
C ASP A 74 19.28 -9.35 15.57
N THR A 75 19.45 -10.47 14.87
CA THR A 75 20.10 -10.51 13.54
C THR A 75 19.37 -11.39 12.53
N ALA A 76 18.10 -11.74 12.78
CA ALA A 76 17.30 -12.38 11.75
C ALA A 76 17.26 -11.47 10.51
N PRO A 77 17.73 -11.90 9.32
CA PRO A 77 17.54 -11.13 8.11
C PRO A 77 16.04 -10.90 7.96
N ALA A 78 15.63 -9.64 8.02
CA ALA A 78 14.23 -9.27 7.87
C ALA A 78 13.71 -9.98 6.61
N ALA A 79 12.78 -10.91 6.80
CA ALA A 79 12.19 -11.62 5.68
C ALA A 79 11.75 -10.57 4.65
N PRO A 80 12.05 -10.78 3.35
CA PRO A 80 11.75 -9.80 2.34
C PRO A 80 10.27 -9.41 2.46
N LEU A 81 10.03 -8.13 2.71
CA LEU A 81 8.68 -7.61 2.92
C LEU A 81 7.81 -7.97 1.71
N PRO A 82 6.53 -8.32 1.88
CA PRO A 82 5.66 -8.53 0.74
C PRO A 82 5.62 -7.26 -0.13
N VAL A 83 5.51 -7.43 -1.44
CA VAL A 83 5.46 -6.32 -2.42
C VAL A 83 4.53 -5.17 -2.01
N PRO A 84 3.27 -5.40 -1.56
CA PRO A 84 2.40 -4.29 -1.15
C PRO A 84 2.93 -3.51 0.06
N HIS A 85 3.71 -4.15 0.95
CA HIS A 85 4.37 -3.47 2.07
C HIS A 85 5.57 -2.66 1.59
N GLN A 86 6.39 -3.19 0.68
CA GLN A 86 7.49 -2.44 0.06
C GLN A 86 6.97 -1.18 -0.65
N ILE A 87 5.90 -1.30 -1.44
CA ILE A 87 5.26 -0.16 -2.12
C ILE A 87 4.86 0.92 -1.11
N LYS A 88 4.21 0.52 0.00
CA LYS A 88 3.78 1.46 1.03
C LYS A 88 4.96 2.17 1.67
N GLU A 89 5.99 1.44 2.06
CA GLU A 89 7.17 2.01 2.73
C GLU A 89 7.92 2.99 1.82
N ILE A 90 8.18 2.58 0.57
CA ILE A 90 8.84 3.44 -0.43
C ILE A 90 8.03 4.71 -0.66
N LEU A 91 6.72 4.58 -0.93
CA LEU A 91 5.87 5.73 -1.21
C LEU A 91 5.65 6.62 0.01
N PHE A 92 5.63 6.07 1.22
CA PHE A 92 5.50 6.86 2.45
C PHE A 92 6.70 7.77 2.66
N ASN A 93 7.89 7.31 2.28
CA ASN A 93 9.12 8.08 2.38
C ASN A 93 9.25 9.06 1.19
N ALA A 94 9.05 8.57 -0.03
CA ALA A 94 9.23 9.37 -1.25
C ALA A 94 8.11 10.37 -1.53
N LYS A 95 6.88 10.11 -1.03
CA LYS A 95 5.62 10.87 -1.27
C LYS A 95 5.12 10.86 -2.72
N LEU A 96 6.01 10.86 -3.71
CA LEU A 96 5.72 10.86 -5.13
C LEU A 96 6.85 10.15 -5.90
N MET A 97 6.53 9.24 -6.81
CA MET A 97 7.54 8.47 -7.57
C MET A 97 7.03 8.06 -8.95
N SER A 98 7.94 7.90 -9.93
CA SER A 98 7.61 7.37 -11.26
C SER A 98 7.40 5.85 -11.23
N PHE A 99 6.74 5.30 -12.25
CA PHE A 99 6.54 3.86 -12.34
C PHE A 99 7.87 3.09 -12.50
N ASN A 100 8.80 3.65 -13.29
CA ASN A 100 10.09 3.02 -13.56
C ASN A 100 10.98 2.98 -12.31
N ASP A 101 10.97 4.05 -11.51
CA ASP A 101 11.74 4.09 -10.26
C ASP A 101 11.20 3.07 -9.25
N LEU A 102 9.86 2.96 -9.12
CA LEU A 102 9.24 1.93 -8.29
C LEU A 102 9.63 0.52 -8.73
N ARG A 103 9.60 0.26 -10.04
CA ARG A 103 10.00 -1.04 -10.59
C ARG A 103 11.48 -1.34 -10.33
N ALA A 104 12.33 -0.31 -10.37
CA ALA A 104 13.75 -0.45 -10.08
C ALA A 104 14.03 -0.80 -8.61
N LEU A 105 13.16 -0.42 -7.67
CA LEU A 105 13.34 -0.63 -6.24
C LEU A 105 12.67 -1.90 -5.71
N ILE A 106 11.49 -2.26 -6.23
CA ILE A 106 10.68 -3.36 -5.69
C ILE A 106 11.23 -4.72 -6.13
N ARG A 107 11.31 -5.66 -5.18
CA ARG A 107 11.74 -7.03 -5.42
C ARG A 107 10.70 -8.03 -4.95
N THR A 108 10.60 -9.18 -5.59
CA THR A 108 9.79 -10.29 -5.09
C THR A 108 10.45 -10.91 -3.85
N GLU A 109 9.74 -11.78 -3.14
CA GLU A 109 10.29 -12.52 -1.99
C GLU A 109 11.52 -13.37 -2.37
N ARG A 110 11.70 -13.68 -3.66
CA ARG A 110 12.85 -14.41 -4.21
C ARG A 110 14.00 -13.48 -4.63
N GLY A 111 13.86 -12.17 -4.43
CA GLY A 111 14.86 -11.17 -4.85
C GLY A 111 14.82 -10.82 -6.34
N GLU A 112 13.82 -11.31 -7.08
CA GLU A 112 13.69 -11.07 -8.52
C GLU A 112 12.97 -9.74 -8.80
N MET A 113 13.16 -9.20 -10.01
CA MET A 113 12.39 -8.03 -10.45
C MET A 113 10.93 -8.42 -10.70
N ILE A 114 10.01 -7.56 -10.27
CA ILE A 114 8.59 -7.72 -10.54
C ILE A 114 8.27 -7.41 -12.02
N SER A 115 7.35 -8.17 -12.61
CA SER A 115 6.83 -7.86 -13.95
C SER A 115 6.04 -6.54 -13.95
N SER A 116 5.94 -5.90 -15.12
CA SER A 116 5.28 -4.59 -15.18
C SER A 116 3.80 -4.69 -14.85
N GLU A 117 3.15 -5.77 -15.30
CA GLU A 117 1.73 -6.04 -15.12
C GLU A 117 1.39 -6.35 -13.66
N ALA A 118 2.23 -7.15 -13.00
CA ALA A 118 2.07 -7.46 -11.58
C ALA A 118 2.25 -6.20 -10.73
N LEU A 119 3.25 -5.37 -11.04
CA LEU A 119 3.47 -4.12 -10.32
C LEU A 119 2.30 -3.15 -10.47
N VAL A 120 1.74 -3.01 -11.68
CA VAL A 120 0.54 -2.18 -11.91
C VAL A 120 -0.66 -2.70 -11.10
N CYS A 121 -0.83 -4.02 -11.01
CA CYS A 121 -1.90 -4.63 -10.23
C CYS A 121 -1.75 -4.28 -8.73
N GLU A 122 -0.57 -4.50 -8.15
CA GLU A 122 -0.27 -4.20 -6.75
C GLU A 122 -0.40 -2.70 -6.44
N LEU A 123 0.12 -1.83 -7.31
CA LEU A 123 0.00 -0.38 -7.17
C LEU A 123 -1.45 0.09 -7.20
N SER A 124 -2.30 -0.54 -8.01
CA SER A 124 -3.73 -0.22 -8.07
C SER A 124 -4.44 -0.49 -6.73
N GLY A 125 -3.96 -1.43 -5.92
CA GLY A 125 -4.46 -1.68 -4.57
C GLY A 125 -3.86 -0.71 -3.53
N ALA A 126 -2.54 -0.51 -3.56
CA ALA A 126 -1.80 0.15 -2.48
C ALA A 126 -1.65 1.68 -2.64
N ALA A 127 -1.79 2.23 -3.84
CA ALA A 127 -1.45 3.61 -4.17
C ALA A 127 -2.48 4.27 -5.11
N CYS A 128 -2.35 5.59 -5.30
CA CYS A 128 -3.10 6.35 -6.30
C CYS A 128 -2.13 6.89 -7.36
N CYS A 129 -2.61 7.03 -8.60
CA CYS A 129 -1.87 7.66 -9.68
C CYS A 129 -2.39 9.08 -9.93
N VAL A 130 -1.49 10.05 -10.08
CA VAL A 130 -1.76 11.45 -10.42
C VAL A 130 -0.78 11.86 -11.52
N ARG A 131 -1.29 12.14 -12.72
CA ARG A 131 -0.45 12.52 -13.89
C ARG A 131 0.69 11.54 -14.20
N GLY A 132 0.38 10.25 -14.18
CA GLY A 132 1.34 9.15 -14.39
C GLY A 132 2.24 8.83 -13.18
N LEU A 133 2.28 9.70 -12.17
CA LEU A 133 3.08 9.50 -10.97
C LEU A 133 2.29 8.78 -9.88
N TRP A 134 2.99 8.02 -9.03
CA TRP A 134 2.38 7.24 -7.96
C TRP A 134 2.59 7.89 -6.60
N THR A 135 1.52 7.93 -5.81
CA THR A 135 1.50 8.54 -4.48
C THR A 135 0.73 7.64 -3.51
N PRO A 136 1.08 7.60 -2.21
CA PRO A 136 0.35 6.78 -1.26
C PRO A 136 -1.10 7.25 -1.08
N ARG A 137 -1.99 6.31 -0.76
CA ARG A 137 -3.39 6.65 -0.44
C ARG A 137 -3.45 7.48 0.83
N SER A 138 -4.25 8.55 0.81
CA SER A 138 -4.38 9.49 1.93
C SER A 138 -4.86 8.83 3.23
N ALA A 139 -5.74 7.83 3.13
CA ALA A 139 -6.20 7.04 4.28
C ALA A 139 -5.10 6.20 4.95
N ALA A 140 -4.02 5.87 4.23
CA ALA A 140 -2.90 5.12 4.79
C ALA A 140 -1.90 6.03 5.51
N LEU A 141 -1.77 7.29 5.07
CA LEU A 141 -0.80 8.25 5.63
C LEU A 141 -1.28 8.87 6.94
N TYR A 142 -2.55 9.28 6.99
CA TYR A 142 -3.11 9.97 8.14
C TYR A 142 -3.91 8.99 9.00
N THR A 143 -3.21 8.31 9.91
CA THR A 143 -3.80 7.31 10.82
C THR A 143 -3.77 7.76 12.29
N ARG A 144 -2.85 8.66 12.65
CA ARG A 144 -2.65 9.13 14.03
C ARG A 144 -3.53 10.34 14.34
N GLN A 145 -4.17 10.33 15.51
CA GLN A 145 -4.92 11.49 16.01
C GLN A 145 -3.93 12.62 16.37
N GLY A 146 -4.29 13.85 16.02
CA GLY A 146 -3.50 15.05 16.27
C GLY A 146 -4.40 16.27 16.42
N ALA A 147 -3.81 17.48 16.36
CA ALA A 147 -4.55 18.73 16.44
C ALA A 147 -5.60 18.89 15.32
N VAL A 148 -5.29 18.35 14.13
CA VAL A 148 -6.22 18.26 13.01
C VAL A 148 -6.70 16.82 12.84
N PRO A 149 -8.02 16.57 12.76
CA PRO A 149 -8.55 15.25 12.49
C PRO A 149 -7.98 14.63 11.21
N PRO A 150 -7.54 13.35 11.22
CA PRO A 150 -6.93 12.70 10.07
C PRO A 150 -7.79 12.70 8.80
N ARG A 151 -9.11 12.63 8.98
CA ARG A 151 -10.07 12.71 7.88
C ARG A 151 -10.00 14.05 7.12
N LEU A 152 -9.77 15.15 7.83
CA LEU A 152 -9.63 16.48 7.22
C LEU A 152 -8.29 16.61 6.49
N LEU A 153 -7.19 16.11 7.06
CA LEU A 153 -5.90 16.08 6.37
C LEU A 153 -5.95 15.23 5.10
N ALA A 154 -6.62 14.06 5.17
CA ALA A 154 -6.82 13.21 4.00
C ALA A 154 -7.66 13.90 2.92
N ALA A 155 -8.73 14.59 3.29
CA ALA A 155 -9.56 15.36 2.37
C ALA A 155 -8.79 16.54 1.75
N ALA A 156 -7.97 17.24 2.54
CA ALA A 156 -7.13 18.34 2.06
C ALA A 156 -6.12 17.85 1.02
N ARG A 157 -5.42 16.74 1.31
CA ARG A 157 -4.47 16.13 0.37
C ARG A 157 -5.15 15.67 -0.92
N ASP A 158 -6.29 14.98 -0.82
CA ASP A 158 -7.01 14.51 -2.00
C ASP A 158 -7.51 15.68 -2.87
N HIS A 159 -7.91 16.79 -2.25
CA HIS A 159 -8.33 18.00 -2.96
C HIS A 159 -7.14 18.77 -3.58
N VAL A 160 -5.98 18.80 -2.93
CA VAL A 160 -4.74 19.41 -3.47
C VAL A 160 -4.30 18.74 -4.78
N HIS A 161 -4.47 17.42 -4.90
CA HIS A 161 -4.11 16.70 -6.13
C HIS A 161 -4.99 17.07 -7.33
N THR A 162 -6.19 17.62 -7.12
CA THR A 162 -7.09 18.07 -8.18
C THR A 162 -7.03 19.58 -8.40
N TYR A 163 -6.73 20.36 -7.36
CA TYR A 163 -6.74 21.83 -7.41
C TYR A 163 -5.77 22.46 -6.41
N ILE A 164 -4.86 23.33 -6.89
CA ILE A 164 -3.83 23.94 -6.05
C ILE A 164 -4.09 25.44 -5.83
N ASP A 165 -4.95 25.75 -4.85
CA ASP A 165 -5.04 27.09 -4.25
C ASP A 165 -5.12 26.95 -2.72
N ARG A 166 -4.03 27.32 -2.04
CA ARG A 166 -3.89 27.16 -0.58
C ARG A 166 -5.04 27.79 0.20
N ARG A 167 -5.50 28.98 -0.20
CA ARG A 167 -6.54 29.72 0.55
C ARG A 167 -7.89 29.06 0.37
N LYS A 168 -8.20 28.65 -0.86
CA LYS A 168 -9.46 27.95 -1.16
C LYS A 168 -9.50 26.57 -0.53
N VAL A 169 -8.39 25.81 -0.56
CA VAL A 169 -8.30 24.50 0.09
C VAL A 169 -8.44 24.63 1.60
N SER A 170 -7.73 25.55 2.24
CA SER A 170 -7.83 25.78 3.70
C SER A 170 -9.25 26.17 4.12
N ALA A 171 -9.89 27.08 3.38
CA ALA A 171 -11.27 27.47 3.62
C ALA A 171 -12.26 26.33 3.38
N ALA A 172 -12.00 25.49 2.36
CA ALA A 172 -12.89 24.40 1.99
C ALA A 172 -12.75 23.17 2.90
N VAL A 173 -11.58 22.87 3.47
CA VAL A 173 -11.43 21.68 4.34
C VAL A 173 -11.43 22.03 5.84
N HIS A 174 -11.54 23.32 6.17
CA HIS A 174 -11.39 23.82 7.54
C HIS A 174 -10.09 23.36 8.21
N VAL A 175 -9.01 23.27 7.41
CA VAL A 175 -7.67 22.89 7.87
C VAL A 175 -6.81 24.15 7.95
N PRO A 176 -5.96 24.32 8.99
CA PRO A 176 -5.06 25.47 9.09
C PRO A 176 -4.22 25.67 7.81
N PRO A 177 -4.00 26.91 7.34
CA PRO A 177 -3.23 27.16 6.12
C PRO A 177 -1.81 26.60 6.12
N LEU A 178 -1.20 26.46 7.31
CA LEU A 178 0.13 25.89 7.48
C LEU A 178 0.15 24.38 7.16
N GLU A 179 -0.84 23.64 7.66
CA GLU A 179 -1.00 22.20 7.37
C GLU A 179 -1.25 21.95 5.88
N VAL A 180 -2.05 22.82 5.24
CA VAL A 180 -2.27 22.76 3.79
C VAL A 180 -0.96 23.04 3.03
N LEU A 181 -0.14 23.98 3.51
CA LEU A 181 1.16 24.27 2.91
C LEU A 181 2.10 23.07 3.02
N ASP A 182 2.16 22.42 4.18
CA ASP A 182 3.00 21.24 4.41
C ASP A 182 2.59 20.09 3.47
N ILE A 183 1.28 19.86 3.33
CA ILE A 183 0.74 18.87 2.38
C ILE A 183 1.20 19.19 0.95
N ILE A 184 1.01 20.41 0.47
CA ILE A 184 1.39 20.79 -0.90
C ILE A 184 2.90 20.67 -1.09
N SER A 185 3.70 21.16 -0.13
CA SER A 185 5.17 21.15 -0.19
C SER A 185 5.77 19.75 -0.26
N SER A 186 5.03 18.73 0.22
CA SER A 186 5.45 17.34 0.14
C SER A 186 5.43 16.74 -1.26
N VAL A 187 4.73 17.37 -2.22
CA VAL A 187 4.55 16.85 -3.59
C VAL A 187 4.80 17.90 -4.67
N ALA A 188 4.84 19.19 -4.31
CA ALA A 188 4.99 20.31 -5.22
C ALA A 188 5.90 21.39 -4.64
N ARG A 189 6.54 22.16 -5.53
CA ARG A 189 7.29 23.37 -5.22
C ARG A 189 6.55 24.60 -5.74
N PHE A 190 6.74 25.73 -5.07
CA PHE A 190 6.17 27.00 -5.50
C PHE A 190 7.16 27.75 -6.39
N ASP A 191 6.73 28.08 -7.61
CA ASP A 191 7.39 29.00 -8.53
C ASP A 191 6.56 30.30 -8.60
N PRO A 192 7.14 31.48 -8.33
CA PRO A 192 6.44 32.76 -8.44
C PRO A 192 5.81 33.05 -9.82
N ARG A 193 6.30 32.43 -10.89
CA ARG A 193 5.86 32.68 -12.27
C ARG A 193 4.71 31.78 -12.70
N THR A 194 4.75 30.52 -12.32
CA THR A 194 3.83 29.46 -12.79
C THR A 194 2.92 28.93 -11.68
N GLY A 195 3.20 29.28 -10.42
CA GLY A 195 2.47 28.81 -9.26
C GLY A 195 3.04 27.51 -8.71
N TRP A 196 2.17 26.60 -8.29
CA TRP A 196 2.60 25.32 -7.73
C TRP A 196 2.84 24.29 -8.83
N GLU A 197 4.05 23.76 -8.88
CA GLU A 197 4.48 22.73 -9.82
C GLU A 197 4.85 21.45 -9.09
N LEU A 198 4.51 20.29 -9.64
CA LEU A 198 4.92 19.00 -9.08
C LEU A 198 6.46 18.91 -9.00
N LEU A 199 6.96 18.24 -7.96
CA LEU A 199 8.40 18.01 -7.79
C LEU A 199 8.98 17.14 -8.91
N LEU A 200 8.16 16.23 -9.45
CA LEU A 200 8.51 15.37 -10.58
C LEU A 200 7.68 15.75 -11.81
N PRO A 201 8.27 15.69 -13.01
CA PRO A 201 7.51 15.85 -14.24
C PRO A 201 6.48 14.71 -14.38
N PRO A 202 5.35 14.95 -15.06
CA PRO A 202 4.39 13.90 -15.36
C PRO A 202 5.02 12.72 -16.10
N ASP A 203 4.64 11.49 -15.74
CA ASP A 203 5.13 10.28 -16.40
C ASP A 203 4.28 9.96 -17.64
N VAL A 204 4.53 10.71 -18.71
CA VAL A 204 3.80 10.60 -19.99
C VAL A 204 3.99 9.22 -20.63
N ALA A 205 5.15 8.60 -20.41
CA ALA A 205 5.43 7.25 -20.90
C ALA A 205 4.51 6.22 -20.24
N PHE A 206 4.33 6.32 -18.91
CA PHE A 206 3.39 5.49 -18.18
C PHE A 206 1.93 5.74 -18.63
N GLU A 207 1.53 7.01 -18.78
CA GLU A 207 0.17 7.36 -19.23
C GLU A 207 -0.16 6.75 -20.59
N THR A 208 0.80 6.80 -21.51
CA THR A 208 0.65 6.24 -22.86
C THR A 208 0.58 4.71 -22.84
N LYS A 209 1.39 4.08 -21.99
CA LYS A 209 1.50 2.61 -21.91
C LYS A 209 0.32 1.97 -21.18
N TYR A 210 -0.25 2.63 -20.17
CA TYR A 210 -1.34 2.10 -19.33
C TYR A 210 -2.57 3.03 -19.30
N PRO A 211 -3.19 3.34 -20.45
CA PRO A 211 -4.29 4.31 -20.52
C PRO A 211 -5.51 3.89 -19.70
N ASP A 212 -5.77 2.58 -19.58
CA ASP A 212 -6.91 2.07 -18.81
C ASP A 212 -6.73 2.21 -17.30
N VAL A 213 -5.49 2.26 -16.82
CA VAL A 213 -5.19 2.58 -15.41
C VAL A 213 -5.48 4.06 -15.16
N ILE A 214 -5.04 4.94 -16.07
CA ILE A 214 -5.28 6.38 -15.98
C ILE A 214 -6.78 6.68 -15.99
N LYS A 215 -7.55 6.08 -16.92
CA LYS A 215 -9.01 6.23 -16.96
C LYS A 215 -9.68 5.83 -15.63
N ARG A 216 -9.29 4.68 -15.06
CA ARG A 216 -9.83 4.22 -13.76
C ARG A 216 -9.47 5.18 -12.62
N GLN A 217 -8.25 5.72 -12.62
CA GLN A 217 -7.81 6.66 -11.60
C GLN A 217 -8.50 8.02 -11.74
N ASN A 218 -8.78 8.48 -12.96
CA ASN A 218 -9.57 9.69 -13.19
C ASN A 218 -10.99 9.53 -12.63
N VAL A 219 -11.66 8.42 -12.90
CA VAL A 219 -12.99 8.13 -12.31
C VAL A 219 -12.92 8.09 -10.79
N TYR A 220 -11.85 7.51 -10.22
CA TYR A 220 -11.62 7.52 -8.78
C TYR A 220 -11.50 8.95 -8.22
N TRP A 221 -10.72 9.82 -8.88
CA TRP A 221 -10.53 11.20 -8.46
C TRP A 221 -11.80 12.05 -8.63
N GLU A 222 -12.57 11.83 -9.70
CA GLU A 222 -13.88 12.46 -9.89
C GLU A 222 -14.86 12.07 -8.77
N ALA A 223 -14.91 10.79 -8.40
CA ALA A 223 -15.73 10.31 -7.29
C ALA A 223 -15.29 10.93 -5.96
N ARG A 224 -13.97 11.06 -5.71
CA ARG A 224 -13.44 11.74 -4.51
C ARG A 224 -13.79 13.22 -4.48
N GLN A 225 -13.67 13.91 -5.60
CA GLN A 225 -14.04 15.32 -5.72
C GLN A 225 -15.54 15.51 -5.46
N LYS A 226 -16.39 14.62 -5.99
CA LYS A 226 -17.84 14.64 -5.72
C LYS A 226 -18.15 14.41 -4.23
N GLN A 227 -17.53 13.41 -3.60
CA GLN A 227 -17.67 13.16 -2.16
C GLN A 227 -17.27 14.38 -1.33
N PHE A 228 -16.20 15.06 -1.72
CA PHE A 228 -15.75 16.28 -1.07
C PHE A 228 -16.80 17.40 -1.18
N ILE A 229 -17.36 17.62 -2.37
CA ILE A 229 -18.41 18.62 -2.59
C ILE A 229 -19.69 18.29 -1.78
N GLU A 230 -20.11 17.01 -1.75
CA GLU A 230 -21.26 16.57 -0.96
C GLU A 230 -21.07 16.78 0.54
N MET A 231 -19.87 16.51 1.05
CA MET A 231 -19.50 16.79 2.44
C MET A 231 -19.65 18.28 2.76
N MET A 232 -19.17 19.16 1.88
CA MET A 232 -19.30 20.61 2.04
C MET A 232 -20.75 21.10 1.97
N ALA A 233 -21.55 20.56 1.05
CA ALA A 233 -22.96 20.92 0.93
C ALA A 233 -23.79 20.49 2.16
N GLY A 234 -23.45 19.34 2.76
CA GLY A 234 -24.10 18.83 3.97
C GLY A 234 -23.81 19.65 5.22
N GLU A 235 -22.64 20.29 5.31
CA GLU A 235 -22.24 21.12 6.44
C GLU A 235 -22.91 22.52 6.42
N ILE A 236 -23.27 23.02 5.23
CA ILE A 236 -23.93 24.32 5.04
C ILE A 236 -25.45 24.26 5.33
N THR A 237 -26.02 23.07 5.51
CA THR A 237 -27.45 22.95 5.86
C THR A 237 -27.60 22.96 7.39
N PRO A 238 -28.07 24.06 8.01
CA PRO A 238 -28.22 24.08 9.47
C PRO A 238 -29.21 22.99 9.86
N LYS A 239 -28.77 22.06 10.71
CA LYS A 239 -29.63 21.04 11.33
C LYS A 239 -30.82 21.78 11.94
N ARG A 240 -31.97 21.71 11.26
CA ARG A 240 -33.23 22.32 11.66
C ARG A 240 -33.51 21.90 13.10
N GLN A 241 -33.27 22.79 14.06
CA GLN A 241 -33.60 22.58 15.45
C GLN A 241 -35.09 22.27 15.50
N ARG A 242 -35.40 21.00 15.73
CA ARG A 242 -36.77 20.55 15.97
C ARG A 242 -37.21 21.25 17.24
N LYS A 243 -38.05 22.29 17.11
CA LYS A 243 -38.71 22.94 18.26
C LYS A 243 -39.26 21.82 19.14
N LYS A 244 -38.74 21.74 20.37
CA LYS A 244 -39.22 20.85 21.41
C LYS A 244 -40.68 21.24 21.67
N SER A 245 -41.62 20.46 21.16
CA SER A 245 -43.03 20.62 21.50
C SER A 245 -43.18 20.28 22.97
N GLN A 246 -43.46 21.29 23.79
CA GLN A 246 -44.03 21.12 25.12
C GLN A 246 -45.34 20.35 24.93
N ARG A 247 -45.39 19.10 25.39
CA ARG A 247 -46.63 18.36 25.53
C ARG A 247 -46.90 18.29 27.03
N ASP A 248 -47.82 19.13 27.49
CA ASP A 248 -48.35 19.06 28.84
C ASP A 248 -48.99 17.69 29.05
N SER A 249 -48.55 17.04 30.13
CA SER A 249 -49.07 15.81 30.68
C SER A 249 -50.41 16.08 31.37
N ILE A 250 -51.46 15.38 30.97
CA ILE A 250 -52.68 15.23 31.75
C ILE A 250 -52.99 13.74 31.85
N SER A 251 -53.06 13.28 33.10
CA SER A 251 -53.30 11.91 33.54
C SER A 251 -54.80 11.68 33.77
N SER A 252 -55.13 10.38 33.90
CA SER A 252 -56.31 9.75 34.52
C SER A 252 -57.36 9.25 33.50
N ASP A 253 -57.46 7.95 33.20
CA ASP A 253 -57.81 6.76 34.03
C ASP A 253 -59.33 6.52 34.08
N THR A 254 -59.82 5.55 33.30
CA THR A 254 -61.05 4.81 33.59
C THR A 254 -60.97 3.39 33.01
N MET A 255 -61.05 2.42 33.91
CA MET A 255 -61.03 0.97 33.74
C MET A 255 -62.24 0.40 32.97
N LEU A 256 -62.11 -0.81 32.40
CA LEU A 256 -63.03 -1.97 32.56
C LEU A 256 -62.66 -3.16 31.61
N SER A 257 -61.98 -4.18 32.17
CA SER A 257 -62.26 -5.64 32.14
C SER A 257 -62.51 -6.48 30.83
N PRO A 258 -62.36 -7.84 30.86
CA PRO A 258 -61.55 -8.55 29.85
C PRO A 258 -62.19 -9.75 29.08
N LYS A 259 -61.42 -10.27 28.08
CA LYS A 259 -61.38 -11.61 27.40
C LYS A 259 -62.36 -11.87 26.22
N PRO A 260 -62.14 -12.91 25.37
CA PRO A 260 -60.92 -13.36 24.66
C PRO A 260 -61.18 -13.79 23.18
N ARG A 261 -60.13 -14.26 22.48
CA ARG A 261 -60.09 -15.44 21.55
C ARG A 261 -59.84 -15.22 20.03
N CYS A 262 -58.83 -15.96 19.56
CA CYS A 262 -58.60 -16.61 18.24
C CYS A 262 -57.97 -15.86 17.03
N LYS A 263 -56.74 -16.32 16.71
CA LYS A 263 -56.22 -16.86 15.43
C LYS A 263 -56.72 -16.24 14.09
N SER A 264 -55.79 -15.76 13.27
CA SER A 264 -55.38 -16.44 12.02
C SER A 264 -54.23 -15.72 11.32
N VAL A 265 -53.38 -16.55 10.70
CA VAL A 265 -52.25 -16.23 9.82
C VAL A 265 -52.76 -16.05 8.40
N SER A 266 -52.22 -15.05 7.67
CA SER A 266 -52.20 -14.95 6.20
C SER A 266 -51.12 -13.90 5.86
N VAL A 267 -49.92 -14.25 5.40
CA VAL A 267 -49.55 -14.65 4.02
C VAL A 267 -50.20 -13.74 2.98
N SER A 268 -49.42 -12.83 2.42
CA SER A 268 -49.70 -12.19 1.13
C SER A 268 -48.36 -11.98 0.41
N GLU A 269 -48.15 -12.82 -0.60
CA GLU A 269 -47.28 -12.56 -1.74
C GLU A 269 -48.01 -11.60 -2.70
N GLU A 270 -47.26 -10.76 -3.42
CA GLU A 270 -47.53 -10.23 -4.78
C GLU A 270 -46.44 -9.18 -5.05
N ASP A 271 -45.40 -9.54 -5.80
CA ASP A 271 -45.31 -9.52 -7.27
C ASP A 271 -45.22 -8.09 -7.85
N SER A 272 -44.10 -7.85 -8.53
CA SER A 272 -43.69 -6.57 -9.09
C SER A 272 -43.54 -6.76 -10.59
N ASP A 273 -44.44 -6.17 -11.36
CA ASP A 273 -44.27 -6.11 -12.80
C ASP A 273 -44.25 -4.69 -13.35
N LYS A 274 -43.20 -4.45 -14.15
CA LYS A 274 -42.87 -3.19 -14.83
C LYS A 274 -43.79 -2.99 -16.03
N LYS A 275 -44.13 -1.74 -16.34
CA LYS A 275 -44.18 -1.20 -17.72
C LYS A 275 -44.39 0.33 -17.78
N ARG A 276 -43.41 1.02 -18.37
CA ARG A 276 -43.53 2.33 -19.07
C ARG A 276 -44.12 2.07 -20.48
N PRO A 277 -44.31 3.05 -21.41
CA PRO A 277 -44.39 4.52 -21.36
C PRO A 277 -45.55 5.13 -22.23
N LYS A 278 -45.85 6.44 -22.13
CA LYS A 278 -46.11 7.29 -23.32
C LYS A 278 -46.21 8.80 -23.04
N ASN A 279 -45.82 9.54 -24.07
CA ASN A 279 -45.62 10.99 -24.23
C ASN A 279 -46.91 11.84 -24.22
N LYS A 280 -46.80 13.14 -23.88
CA LYS A 280 -47.12 14.25 -24.81
C LYS A 280 -46.75 15.63 -24.26
N SER A 281 -46.23 16.43 -25.19
CA SER A 281 -45.83 17.84 -25.19
C SER A 281 -46.98 18.84 -25.01
N ALA A 282 -46.68 20.06 -24.50
CA ALA A 282 -46.98 21.33 -25.18
C ALA A 282 -46.42 22.57 -24.44
N SER A 283 -46.05 23.55 -25.27
CA SER A 283 -45.43 24.87 -25.06
C SER A 283 -46.07 25.84 -24.06
N GLY A 284 -45.24 26.75 -23.56
CA GLY A 284 -45.67 28.01 -22.94
C GLY A 284 -44.56 29.08 -23.03
N VAL A 285 -44.76 30.03 -23.95
CA VAL A 285 -43.92 31.20 -24.26
C VAL A 285 -44.15 32.31 -23.22
N GLY A 286 -43.09 33.00 -22.78
CA GLY A 286 -43.20 34.18 -21.91
C GLY A 286 -41.96 35.10 -21.97
N LYS A 287 -42.16 36.27 -22.58
CA LYS A 287 -41.25 37.42 -22.83
C LYS A 287 -40.54 37.96 -21.57
N ARG A 288 -39.23 38.27 -21.60
CA ARG A 288 -38.55 39.53 -22.04
C ARG A 288 -38.58 40.65 -20.98
N THR A 289 -37.40 41.09 -20.50
CA THR A 289 -37.01 42.51 -20.38
C THR A 289 -35.50 42.64 -20.15
N ARG A 290 -34.90 43.55 -20.93
CA ARG A 290 -33.51 44.01 -20.89
C ARG A 290 -33.36 45.08 -19.81
N HIS A 291 -32.18 45.21 -19.22
CA HIS A 291 -31.55 46.53 -19.04
C HIS A 291 -30.03 46.44 -19.17
N SER A 292 -29.51 47.32 -20.01
CA SER A 292 -28.11 47.62 -20.30
C SER A 292 -27.66 48.83 -19.50
N SER A 293 -26.42 48.86 -19.02
CA SER A 293 -25.62 50.10 -18.98
C SER A 293 -24.13 49.78 -18.82
N SER A 294 -23.36 50.41 -19.70
CA SER A 294 -21.90 50.47 -19.80
C SER A 294 -21.29 51.52 -18.88
N SER A 295 -20.03 51.35 -18.48
CA SER A 295 -19.03 52.43 -18.48
C SER A 295 -17.62 51.86 -18.44
N ALA A 296 -16.77 52.37 -19.32
CA ALA A 296 -15.32 52.15 -19.39
C ALA A 296 -14.60 53.34 -18.74
N PRO A 297 -13.32 53.20 -18.34
CA PRO A 297 -12.46 54.36 -18.09
C PRO A 297 -11.43 54.55 -19.21
N ASP A 298 -11.30 55.81 -19.64
CA ASP A 298 -10.26 56.33 -20.53
C ASP A 298 -8.91 56.41 -19.83
N ALA A 299 -7.85 56.25 -20.62
CA ALA A 299 -6.46 56.42 -20.25
C ALA A 299 -5.94 57.78 -20.72
N THR A 300 -5.22 58.48 -19.84
CA THR A 300 -4.08 59.34 -20.20
C THR A 300 -3.12 59.39 -19.03
#